data_AF-A0A3B9JLV8-F1
#
_entry.id   AF-A0A3B9JLV8-F1
#
_cell.length_a   1.000
_cell.length_b   1.000
_cell.length_c   1.000
_cell.angle_alpha   90.00
_cell.angle_beta   90.00
_cell.angle_gamma   90.00
#
_symmetry.space_group_name_H-M   'P 1'
#
loop_
_entity.id
_entity.type
_entity.pdbx_description
1 polymer ?
#
loop_
_entity_poly.entity_id
_entity_poly.type
_entity_poly.pdbx_seq_one_letter_code
_entity_poly.pdbx_strand_id
1 'polypeptide(L)'
;MDKSFLKSSSIVTAMTFLSRILGLVRDYFIARYFGANGFTDAFLVAFRIPNFLRRLFGEGAFSQAFVPILAEVRANHDEAEVQNVINHIGTKFLTVLIIITV
;
A
#
# COMPACT_ATOMS: atom_id res chain seq x y z
N MET A 1 -8.32 28.32 6.14
CA MET A 1 -7.40 27.15 6.24
C MET A 1 -6.82 27.17 7.64
N ASP A 2 -7.21 26.22 8.49
CA ASP A 2 -6.89 26.29 9.91
C ASP A 2 -5.40 26.04 10.18
N LYS A 3 -4.79 26.79 11.11
CA LYS A 3 -3.37 26.66 11.46
C LYS A 3 -2.97 25.22 11.87
N SER A 4 -3.92 24.46 12.44
CA SER A 4 -3.75 23.05 12.78
C SER A 4 -3.56 22.16 11.55
N PHE A 5 -4.36 22.37 10.51
CA PHE A 5 -4.26 21.61 9.25
C PHE A 5 -2.93 21.86 8.52
N LEU A 6 -2.48 23.12 8.49
CA LEU A 6 -1.20 23.50 7.91
C LEU A 6 -0.02 22.83 8.64
N LYS A 7 -0.07 22.74 9.98
CA LYS A 7 0.96 22.10 10.79
C LYS A 7 1.00 20.58 10.59
N SER A 8 -0.15 19.91 10.54
CA SER A 8 -0.21 18.46 10.31
C SER A 8 0.23 18.10 8.89
N SER A 9 -0.18 18.88 7.89
CA SER A 9 0.21 18.66 6.49
C SER A 9 1.73 18.86 6.27
N SER A 10 2.32 19.88 6.91
CA SER A 10 3.77 20.11 6.82
C SER A 10 4.59 18.99 7.47
N ILE A 11 4.15 18.45 8.60
CA ILE A 11 4.80 17.32 9.26
C ILE A 11 4.76 16.06 8.38
N VAL A 12 3.59 15.72 7.83
CA VAL A 12 3.44 14.54 6.96
C VAL A 12 4.29 14.68 5.70
N THR A 13 4.32 15.87 5.10
CA THR A 13 5.14 16.15 3.91
C THR A 13 6.63 16.02 4.24
N ALA A 14 7.08 16.58 5.38
CA ALA A 14 8.47 16.47 5.82
C ALA A 14 8.87 15.01 6.11
N MET A 15 8.01 14.25 6.79
CA MET A 15 8.24 12.82 7.06
C MET A 15 8.29 12.00 5.76
N THR A 16 7.42 12.31 4.80
CA THR A 16 7.42 11.66 3.48
C THR A 16 8.70 11.97 2.71
N PHE A 17 9.14 13.23 2.73
CA PHE A 17 10.37 13.67 2.07
C PHE A 17 11.61 13.01 2.69
N LEU A 18 11.69 12.98 4.02
CA LEU A 18 12.78 12.33 4.74
C LEU A 18 12.82 10.83 4.44
N SER A 19 11.67 10.15 4.42
CA SER A 19 11.58 8.74 4.04
C SER A 19 12.09 8.47 2.62
N ARG A 20 11.81 9.37 1.66
CA ARG A 20 12.33 9.27 0.28
C ARG A 20 13.84 9.44 0.23
N ILE A 21 14.40 10.42 0.95
CA ILE A 21 15.86 10.60 1.02
C ILE A 21 16.53 9.36 1.61
N LEU A 22 16.01 8.82 2.72
CA LEU A 22 16.55 7.60 3.31
C LEU A 22 16.47 6.40 2.35
N GLY A 23 15.39 6.30 1.57
CA GLY A 23 15.26 5.32 0.50
C GLY A 23 16.34 5.47 -0.58
N LEU A 24 16.60 6.70 -1.04
CA LEU A 24 17.65 6.98 -2.03
C LEU A 24 19.04 6.65 -1.50
N VAL A 25 19.32 6.98 -0.23
CA VAL A 25 20.58 6.63 0.43
C VAL A 25 20.75 5.12 0.46
N ARG A 26 19.72 4.37 0.85
CA ARG A 26 19.72 2.90 0.79
C ARG A 26 20.02 2.39 -0.62
N ASP A 27 19.34 2.93 -1.63
CA ASP A 27 19.51 2.49 -3.02
C ASP A 27 20.93 2.78 -3.53
N TYR A 28 21.53 3.90 -3.13
CA TYR A 28 22.94 4.22 -3.39
C TYR A 28 23.89 3.21 -2.74
N PHE A 29 23.67 2.85 -1.48
CA PHE A 29 24.47 1.81 -0.80
C PHE A 29 24.31 0.45 -1.50
N ILE A 30 23.09 0.07 -1.88
CA ILE A 30 22.85 -1.17 -2.62
C ILE A 30 23.62 -1.17 -3.94
N ALA A 31 23.52 -0.10 -4.73
CA ALA A 31 24.23 0.02 -6.00
C ALA A 31 25.77 0.06 -5.85
N ARG A 32 26.28 0.71 -4.80
CA ARG A 32 27.72 0.86 -4.54
C ARG A 32 28.37 -0.44 -4.08
N TYR A 33 27.71 -1.19 -3.19
CA TYR A 33 28.29 -2.36 -2.54
C TYR A 33 27.94 -3.67 -3.25
N PHE A 34 26.75 -3.78 -3.85
CA PHE A 34 26.33 -4.98 -4.59
C PHE A 34 26.52 -4.83 -6.10
N GLY A 35 26.51 -3.60 -6.64
CA GLY A 35 26.62 -3.38 -8.08
C GLY A 35 25.36 -3.74 -8.86
N ALA A 36 25.37 -3.52 -10.17
CA ALA A 36 24.31 -3.95 -11.07
C ALA A 36 24.48 -5.43 -11.40
N ASN A 37 23.87 -6.31 -10.60
CA ASN A 37 23.85 -7.75 -10.81
C ASN A 37 22.41 -8.27 -10.71
N GLY A 38 22.16 -9.44 -11.31
CA GLY A 38 20.80 -10.01 -11.37
C GLY A 38 20.17 -10.29 -10.00
N PHE A 39 20.95 -10.52 -8.95
CA PHE A 39 20.43 -10.71 -7.58
C PHE A 39 19.96 -9.39 -6.96
N THR A 40 20.71 -8.30 -7.18
CA THR A 40 20.33 -6.96 -6.74
C THR A 40 19.05 -6.49 -7.43
N ASP A 41 18.92 -6.74 -8.73
CA ASP A 41 17.69 -6.42 -9.48
C ASP A 41 16.50 -7.25 -8.99
N ALA A 42 16.69 -8.56 -8.77
CA ALA A 42 15.66 -9.43 -8.21
C ALA A 42 15.21 -8.97 -6.82
N PHE A 43 16.14 -8.55 -5.96
CA PHE A 43 15.83 -8.00 -4.64
C PHE A 43 15.02 -6.69 -4.75
N LEU A 44 15.42 -5.76 -5.61
CA LEU A 44 14.71 -4.50 -5.81
C LEU A 44 13.30 -4.72 -6.39
N VAL A 45 13.14 -5.69 -7.29
CA VAL A 45 11.83 -6.09 -7.84
C VAL A 45 10.97 -6.74 -6.75
N ALA A 46 11.52 -7.65 -5.94
CA ALA A 46 10.80 -8.28 -4.83
C ALA A 46 10.26 -7.23 -3.83
N PHE A 47 11.02 -6.16 -3.56
CA PHE A 47 10.58 -5.06 -2.70
C PHE A 47 9.42 -4.23 -3.28
N ARG A 48 9.10 -4.33 -4.57
CA ARG A 48 7.96 -3.62 -5.16
C ARG A 48 6.62 -4.18 -4.70
N ILE A 49 6.55 -5.49 -4.44
CA ILE A 49 5.33 -6.17 -4.01
C ILE A 49 4.80 -5.62 -2.67
N PRO A 50 5.58 -5.64 -1.56
CA PRO A 50 5.11 -5.07 -0.29
C PRO A 50 4.88 -3.56 -0.37
N ASN A 51 5.67 -2.85 -1.19
CA ASN A 51 5.43 -1.42 -1.40
C ASN A 51 4.11 -1.15 -2.12
N PHE A 52 3.77 -1.93 -3.14
CA PHE A 52 2.49 -1.81 -3.83
C PHE A 52 1.32 -2.05 -2.87
N LEU A 53 1.40 -3.08 -2.03
CA LEU A 53 0.38 -3.36 -1.01
C LEU A 53 0.25 -2.22 0.00
N ARG A 54 1.38 -1.70 0.49
CA ARG A 54 1.38 -0.52 1.38
C ARG A 54 0.68 0.67 0.74
N ARG A 55 0.90 0.90 -0.55
CA ARG A 55 0.24 1.98 -1.28
C ARG A 55 -1.25 1.72 -1.43
N LEU A 56 -1.63 0.49 -1.80
CA LEU A 56 -3.03 0.11 -1.99
C LEU A 56 -3.85 0.24 -0.70
N PHE A 57 -3.36 -0.32 0.41
CA PHE A 57 -4.11 -0.41 1.68
C PHE A 57 -3.80 0.74 2.65
N GLY A 58 -2.57 1.26 2.65
CA GLY A 58 -2.10 2.26 3.62
C GLY A 58 -2.27 3.71 3.18
N GLU A 59 -2.29 4.00 1.87
CA GLU A 59 -2.53 5.36 1.36
C GLU A 59 -4.04 5.69 1.25
N GLY A 60 -4.91 4.80 1.74
CA GLY A 60 -6.35 5.04 1.87
C GLY A 60 -7.15 4.92 0.55
N ALA A 61 -6.49 4.72 -0.59
CA ALA A 61 -7.16 4.55 -1.88
C ALA A 61 -8.13 3.35 -1.88
N PHE A 62 -7.72 2.23 -1.27
CA PHE A 62 -8.61 1.09 -1.06
C PHE A 62 -9.79 1.45 -0.16
N SER A 63 -9.55 2.08 0.99
CA SER A 63 -10.62 2.45 1.93
C SER A 63 -11.63 3.42 1.33
N GLN A 64 -11.21 4.35 0.47
CA GLN A 64 -12.10 5.30 -0.21
C GLN A 64 -13.07 4.60 -1.17
N ALA A 65 -12.65 3.53 -1.86
CA ALA A 65 -13.50 2.77 -2.76
C ALA A 65 -14.30 1.69 -2.02
N PHE A 66 -13.72 1.05 -1.00
CA PHE A 66 -14.29 -0.10 -0.31
C PHE A 66 -15.38 0.29 0.72
N VAL A 67 -15.17 1.38 1.47
CA VAL A 67 -16.11 1.79 2.53
C VAL A 67 -17.51 2.12 1.99
N PRO A 68 -17.67 2.88 0.89
CA PRO A 68 -19.00 3.16 0.32
C PRO A 68 -19.72 1.90 -0.16
N ILE A 69 -19.00 0.99 -0.84
CA ILE A 69 -19.56 -0.28 -1.34
C ILE A 69 -20.04 -1.14 -0.17
N LEU A 70 -19.23 -1.27 0.88
CA LEU A 70 -19.62 -2.06 2.05
C LEU A 70 -20.81 -1.43 2.80
N ALA A 71 -20.88 -0.10 2.87
CA ALA A 71 -22.01 0.62 3.47
C ALA A 71 -23.30 0.40 2.67
N GLU A 72 -23.24 0.42 1.34
CA GLU A 72 -24.38 0.14 0.46
C GLU A 72 -24.88 -1.30 0.60
N VAL A 73 -23.97 -2.29 0.61
CA VAL A 73 -24.34 -3.70 0.77
C VAL A 73 -24.96 -3.92 2.15
N ARG A 74 -24.39 -3.33 3.20
CA ARG A 74 -24.91 -3.45 4.57
C ARG A 74 -26.28 -2.77 4.76
N ALA A 75 -26.60 -1.75 3.97
CA ALA A 75 -27.86 -1.04 4.05
C ALA A 75 -29.02 -1.80 3.36
N ASN A 76 -28.71 -2.56 2.30
CA ASN A 76 -29.72 -3.18 1.44
C ASN A 76 -29.80 -4.71 1.54
N HIS A 77 -28.84 -5.36 2.19
CA HIS A 77 -28.72 -6.82 2.19
C HIS A 77 -28.52 -7.40 3.59
N ASP A 78 -28.83 -8.70 3.71
CA ASP A 78 -28.66 -9.45 4.94
C ASP A 78 -27.17 -9.68 5.29
N GLU A 79 -26.91 -9.94 6.56
CA GLU A 79 -25.55 -10.10 7.09
C GLU A 79 -24.76 -11.24 6.41
N ALA A 80 -25.45 -12.27 5.94
CA ALA A 80 -24.86 -13.35 5.16
C ALA A 80 -24.30 -12.88 3.80
N GLU A 81 -24.99 -11.94 3.16
CA GLU A 81 -24.60 -11.40 1.85
C GLU A 81 -23.43 -10.41 2.01
N VAL A 82 -23.44 -9.61 3.08
CA VAL A 82 -22.30 -8.78 3.48
C VAL A 82 -21.04 -9.64 3.68
N GLN A 83 -21.16 -10.74 4.42
CA GLN A 83 -20.04 -11.67 4.63
C GLN A 83 -19.56 -12.30 3.32
N ASN A 84 -20.48 -12.66 2.41
CA ASN A 84 -20.11 -13.18 1.10
C ASN A 84 -19.33 -12.16 0.26
N VAL A 85 -19.72 -10.89 0.28
CA VAL A 85 -19.00 -9.82 -0.44
C VAL A 85 -17.60 -9.62 0.16
N ILE A 86 -17.49 -9.55 1.49
CA ILE A 86 -16.19 -9.45 2.18
C ILE A 86 -15.30 -10.65 1.81
N ASN A 87 -15.84 -11.86 1.87
CA ASN A 87 -15.11 -13.09 1.55
C ASN A 87 -14.66 -13.13 0.08
N HIS A 88 -15.50 -12.69 -0.86
CA HIS A 88 -15.13 -12.63 -2.29
C HIS A 88 -14.01 -11.64 -2.55
N ILE A 89 -14.12 -10.43 -1.97
CA ILE A 89 -13.10 -9.39 -2.12
C ILE A 89 -11.80 -9.85 -1.47
N GLY A 90 -11.85 -10.30 -0.21
CA GLY A 90 -10.71 -10.80 0.54
C GLY A 90 -10.02 -11.97 -0.15
N THR A 91 -10.77 -12.95 -0.63
CA THR A 91 -10.22 -14.12 -1.34
C THR A 91 -9.55 -13.72 -2.65
N LYS A 92 -10.18 -12.87 -3.48
CA LYS A 92 -9.55 -12.39 -4.73
C LYS A 92 -8.26 -11.63 -4.46
N PHE A 93 -8.24 -10.76 -3.44
CA PHE A 93 -7.02 -10.06 -3.04
C PHE A 93 -5.94 -11.03 -2.57
N LEU A 94 -6.29 -11.99 -1.72
CA LEU A 94 -5.35 -12.99 -1.20
C LEU A 94 -4.78 -13.85 -2.34
N THR A 95 -5.62 -14.32 -3.26
CA THR A 95 -5.19 -15.14 -4.40
C THR A 95 -4.24 -14.37 -5.30
N VAL A 96 -4.56 -13.12 -5.65
CA VAL A 96 -3.67 -12.26 -6.44
C VAL A 96 -2.36 -12.02 -5.71
N LEU A 97 -2.41 -11.81 -4.39
CA LEU A 97 -1.21 -11.60 -3.57
C LEU A 97 -0.32 -12.84 -3.59
N ILE A 98 -0.89 -14.03 -3.40
CA ILE A 98 -0.15 -15.29 -3.45
C ILE A 98 0.48 -15.48 -4.84
N ILE A 99 -0.25 -15.24 -5.93
CA ILE A 99 0.26 -15.37 -7.30
C ILE A 99 1.41 -14.38 -7.58
N ILE A 100 1.37 -13.18 -7.01
CA ILE A 100 2.40 -12.16 -7.23
C ILE A 100 3.62 -12.39 -6.32
N THR A 101 3.41 -12.99 -5.14
CA THR A 101 4.46 -13.16 -4.10
C THR A 101 5.19 -14.50 -4.18
N VAL A 102 4.53 -15.54 -4.72
CA VAL A 102 5.09 -16.88 -4.97
C VAL A 102 5.66 -16.95 -6.38
#